data_AF-A0A8X6SRR0-F1
#
_entry.id   AF-A0A8X6SRR0-F1
#
_cell.length_a   1.000
_cell.length_b   1.000
_cell.length_c   1.000
_cell.angle_alpha   90.00
_cell.angle_beta   90.00
_cell.angle_gamma   90.00
#
_symmetry.space_group_name_H-M   'P 1'
#
loop_
_entity.id
_entity.type
_entity.pdbx_description
1 polymer ?
#
loop_
_entity_poly.entity_id
_entity_poly.type
_entity_poly.pdbx_seq_one_letter_code
_entity_poly.pdbx_strand_id
1 'polypeptide(L)'
;MAVYIAAGKFNGGTKSLLYFMSALELSLDTAAHAYVDKEDVECVMISDARALGSTREGRMARRQHQLNLLEVTETAEGPFL
;
A
#
# COMPACT_ATOMS: atom_id res chain seq x y z
N MET A 1 -13.15 -17.78 -12.49
CA MET A 1 -13.06 -16.31 -12.59
C MET A 1 -12.41 -15.65 -11.37
N ALA A 2 -12.94 -15.78 -10.16
CA ALA A 2 -12.36 -15.12 -8.98
C ALA A 2 -10.85 -15.40 -8.74
N VAL A 3 -10.41 -16.65 -8.91
CA VAL A 3 -8.99 -17.05 -8.75
C VAL A 3 -8.07 -16.38 -9.77
N TYR A 4 -8.50 -16.26 -11.03
CA TYR A 4 -7.72 -15.61 -12.09
C TYR A 4 -7.62 -14.10 -11.88
N ILE A 5 -8.70 -13.48 -11.41
CA ILE A 5 -8.73 -12.06 -11.04
C ILE A 5 -7.78 -11.79 -9.86
N ALA A 6 -7.80 -12.66 -8.85
CA ALA A 6 -6.89 -12.56 -7.70
C ALA A 6 -5.43 -12.77 -8.09
N ALA A 7 -5.13 -13.75 -8.94
CA ALA A 7 -3.79 -14.01 -9.44
C ALA A 7 -3.25 -12.86 -10.30
N GLY A 8 -4.10 -12.29 -11.18
CA GLY A 8 -3.76 -11.09 -11.94
C GLY A 8 -3.44 -9.91 -11.02
N LYS A 9 -4.34 -9.60 -10.07
CA LYS A 9 -4.11 -8.53 -9.09
C LYS A 9 -2.82 -8.72 -8.30
N PHE A 10 -2.47 -9.96 -7.94
CA PHE A 10 -1.26 -10.27 -7.18
C PHE A 10 0.02 -10.16 -8.02
N ASN A 11 0.01 -10.60 -9.29
CA ASN A 11 1.22 -10.65 -10.13
C ASN A 11 1.47 -9.39 -10.98
N GLY A 12 0.42 -8.64 -11.33
CA GLY A 12 0.53 -7.54 -12.30
C GLY A 12 -0.40 -6.36 -12.03
N GLY A 13 -0.94 -6.26 -10.82
CA GLY A 13 -1.89 -5.22 -10.44
C GLY A 13 -3.25 -5.35 -11.16
N THR A 14 -4.10 -4.36 -10.95
CA THR A 14 -5.44 -4.25 -11.54
C THR A 14 -5.38 -4.05 -13.05
N LYS A 15 -4.24 -3.61 -13.63
CA LYS A 15 -4.00 -3.61 -15.09
C LYS A 15 -4.12 -4.98 -15.73
N SER A 16 -3.65 -6.03 -15.06
CA SER A 16 -3.80 -7.40 -15.56
C SER A 16 -5.27 -7.80 -15.71
N LEU A 17 -6.16 -7.28 -14.86
CA LEU A 17 -7.59 -7.50 -14.94
C LEU A 17 -8.20 -6.85 -16.18
N LEU A 18 -7.77 -5.63 -16.54
CA LEU A 18 -8.19 -4.98 -17.78
C LEU A 18 -7.83 -5.82 -19.01
N TYR A 19 -6.60 -6.37 -19.04
CA TYR A 19 -6.18 -7.26 -20.12
C TYR A 19 -7.04 -8.52 -20.20
N PHE A 20 -7.38 -9.15 -19.08
CA PHE A 20 -8.29 -10.30 -19.05
C PHE A 20 -9.69 -9.94 -19.54
N MET A 21 -10.23 -8.79 -19.13
CA MET A 21 -11.57 -8.34 -19.54
C MET A 21 -11.60 -8.00 -21.04
N SER A 22 -10.55 -7.37 -21.56
CA SER A 22 -10.40 -7.12 -23.00
C SER A 22 -10.27 -8.43 -23.80
N ALA A 23 -9.52 -9.41 -23.30
CA ALA A 23 -9.41 -10.73 -23.93
C ALA A 23 -10.71 -11.54 -23.89
N LEU A 24 -11.63 -11.21 -22.99
CA LEU A 24 -12.99 -11.75 -22.91
C LEU A 24 -14.01 -10.91 -23.70
N GLU A 25 -13.55 -9.97 -24.52
CA GLU A 25 -14.36 -9.06 -25.33
C GLU A 25 -15.35 -8.20 -24.51
N LEU A 26 -15.04 -7.96 -23.23
CA LEU A 26 -15.81 -7.03 -22.42
C LEU A 26 -15.39 -5.61 -22.77
N SER A 27 -16.35 -4.81 -23.23
CA SER A 27 -16.14 -3.39 -23.47
C SER A 27 -15.97 -2.65 -22.15
N LEU A 28 -14.81 -2.03 -21.96
CA LEU A 28 -14.50 -1.20 -20.79
C LEU A 28 -14.41 0.25 -21.25
N ASP A 29 -15.05 1.14 -20.49
CA ASP A 29 -14.98 2.57 -20.76
C ASP A 29 -13.60 3.13 -20.36
N THR A 30 -13.20 4.21 -21.01
CA THR A 30 -12.02 5.02 -20.69
C THR A 30 -11.92 5.39 -19.20
N ALA A 31 -13.04 5.58 -18.51
CA ALA A 31 -13.04 5.80 -17.06
C ALA A 31 -12.52 4.60 -16.26
N ALA A 32 -12.78 3.37 -16.72
CA ALA A 32 -12.28 2.15 -16.07
C ALA A 32 -10.75 2.05 -16.21
N HIS A 33 -10.20 2.45 -17.35
CA HIS A 33 -8.75 2.50 -17.55
C HIS A 33 -8.08 3.52 -16.62
N ALA A 34 -8.63 4.73 -16.52
CA ALA A 34 -8.10 5.77 -15.64
C ALA A 34 -8.18 5.40 -14.15
N TYR A 35 -9.27 4.74 -13.73
CA TYR A 35 -9.41 4.24 -12.37
C TYR A 35 -8.34 3.21 -12.02
N VAL A 36 -8.11 2.26 -12.92
CA VAL A 36 -7.10 1.21 -12.73
C VAL A 36 -5.68 1.76 -12.68
N ASP A 37 -5.36 2.75 -13.52
CA ASP A 37 -4.06 3.43 -13.47
C ASP A 37 -3.82 4.06 -12.09
N LYS A 38 -4.83 4.74 -11.55
CA LYS A 38 -4.75 5.36 -10.21
C LYS A 38 -4.59 4.30 -9.11
N GLU A 39 -5.44 3.28 -9.11
CA GLU A 39 -5.45 2.23 -8.10
C GLU A 39 -4.13 1.45 -8.07
N ASP A 40 -3.53 1.17 -9.23
CA ASP A 40 -2.27 0.44 -9.31
C ASP A 40 -1.09 1.26 -8.77
N VAL A 41 -1.07 2.58 -9.01
CA VAL A 41 -0.08 3.48 -8.42
C VAL A 41 -0.19 3.48 -6.90
N GLU A 42 -1.40 3.61 -6.36
CA GLU A 42 -1.64 3.57 -4.91
C GLU A 42 -1.23 2.22 -4.30
N CYS A 43 -1.56 1.11 -4.97
CA CYS A 43 -1.15 -0.23 -4.53
C CYS A 43 0.37 -0.40 -4.47
N VAL A 44 1.10 0.05 -5.50
CA VAL A 44 2.57 -0.01 -5.53
C VAL A 44 3.15 0.81 -4.38
N MET A 45 2.69 2.04 -4.18
CA MET A 45 3.16 2.89 -3.08
C MET A 45 2.94 2.24 -1.70
N ILE A 46 1.78 1.63 -1.47
CA ILE A 46 1.48 0.93 -0.21
C ILE A 46 2.39 -0.30 -0.04
N SER A 47 2.61 -1.05 -1.12
CA SER A 47 3.48 -2.23 -1.12
C SER A 47 4.92 -1.85 -0.76
N ASP A 48 5.45 -0.80 -1.40
CA ASP A 48 6.79 -0.30 -1.17
C ASP A 48 6.95 0.24 0.25
N ALA A 49 5.96 0.98 0.76
CA ALA A 49 5.95 1.45 2.13
C ALA A 49 5.96 0.29 3.15
N ARG A 50 5.22 -0.79 2.88
CA ARG A 50 5.24 -2.01 3.71
C ARG A 50 6.58 -2.71 3.64
N ALA A 51 7.14 -2.88 2.44
CA ALA A 51 8.45 -3.49 2.23
C ALA A 51 9.53 -2.71 2.99
N LEU A 52 9.57 -1.38 2.82
CA LEU A 52 10.50 -0.49 3.53
C LEU A 52 10.31 -0.57 5.05
N GLY A 53 9.08 -0.53 5.54
CA GLY A 53 8.78 -0.67 6.96
C GLY A 53 9.20 -2.04 7.53
N SER A 54 9.15 -3.08 6.71
CA SER A 54 9.56 -4.45 7.09
C SER A 54 11.08 -4.63 7.16
N THR A 55 11.87 -3.67 6.67
CA THR A 55 13.34 -3.72 6.82
C THR A 55 13.77 -3.53 8.27
N ARG A 56 15.03 -3.86 8.59
CA ARG A 56 15.58 -3.64 9.93
C ARG A 56 15.59 -2.14 10.25
N GLU A 57 16.01 -1.34 9.29
CA GLU A 57 16.10 0.11 9.34
C GLU A 57 14.71 0.72 9.56
N GLY A 58 13.71 0.28 8.79
CA GLY A 58 12.33 0.71 8.95
C GLY A 58 11.72 0.35 10.31
N ARG A 59 12.07 -0.81 10.87
CA ARG A 59 11.68 -1.17 12.24
C ARG A 59 12.40 -0.30 13.29
N MET A 60 13.69 -0.05 13.11
CA MET A 60 14.47 0.79 14.03
C MET A 60 13.98 2.23 14.05
N ALA A 61 13.72 2.82 12.87
CA ALA A 61 13.18 4.17 12.75
C ALA A 61 11.83 4.30 13.47
N ARG A 62 10.93 3.31 13.32
CA ARG A 62 9.65 3.28 14.04
C ARG A 62 9.82 3.20 15.56
N ARG A 63 10.73 2.36 16.05
CA ARG A 63 11.04 2.26 17.48
C ARG A 63 11.59 3.58 18.02
N GLN A 64 12.51 4.21 17.30
CA GLN A 64 13.07 5.50 17.70
C GLN A 64 12.00 6.59 17.75
N HIS A 65 11.09 6.62 16.76
CA HIS A 65 9.99 7.56 16.77
C HIS A 65 9.07 7.37 17.98
N GLN A 66 8.76 6.12 18.36
CA GLN A 66 7.98 5.83 19.56
C GLN A 66 8.69 6.27 20.85
N LEU A 67 10.01 6.04 20.95
CA LEU A 67 10.80 6.52 22.09
C LEU A 67 10.79 8.06 22.18
N ASN A 68 10.96 8.75 21.06
CA ASN A 68 10.91 10.21 21.04
C ASN A 68 9.54 10.76 21.46
N LEU A 69 8.44 10.10 21.04
CA LEU A 69 7.10 10.48 21.48
C LEU A 69 6.93 10.30 23.00
N LEU A 70 7.43 9.20 23.54
CA LEU A 70 7.40 8.93 24.99
C LEU A 70 8.20 9.97 25.78
N GLU A 71 9.40 10.33 25.32
CA GLU A 71 10.25 11.35 25.93
C GLU A 71 9.57 12.73 25.95
N VAL A 72 8.90 13.10 24.85
CA VAL A 72 8.14 14.36 24.78
C VAL A 72 6.95 14.35 25.75
N THR A 73 6.23 13.22 25.85
CA THR A 73 5.13 13.10 26.82
C THR A 73 5.60 13.11 28.27
N GLU A 74 6.72 12.44 28.58
CA GLU A 74 7.30 12.41 29.93
C GLU A 74 7.81 13.80 30.36
N THR A 75 8.32 14.57 29.41
CA THR A 75 8.71 15.97 29.64
C THR A 75 7.50 16.88 29.87
N ALA A 76 6.37 16.60 29.22
CA ALA A 76 5.13 17.36 29.38
C ALA A 76 4.39 17.04 30.69
N GLU A 77 4.51 15.80 31.18
CA GLU A 77 3.90 15.26 32.41
C GLU A 77 4.85 15.36 33.62
N GLY A 78 5.74 16.37 33.65
CA GLY A 78 6.87 16.48 34.60
C GLY A 78 6.54 16.06 36.05
N PRO A 79 7.53 15.54 36.80
CA PRO A 79 7.28 14.80 38.04
C PRO A 79 6.37 15.61 38.96
N PHE A 80 5.21 15.04 39.29
CA PHE A 80 4.40 15.46 40.43
C PHE A 80 5.25 15.27 41.71
N LEU A 81 6.14 16.22 41.98
CA LEU A 81 6.85 16.40 43.25
C LEU A 81 6.53 17.79 43.80
#